data_AF-A0A7C9ETU5-F1
#
_entry.id   AF-A0A7C9ETU5-F1
#
_cell.length_a   1.000
_cell.length_b   1.000
_cell.length_c   1.000
_cell.angle_alpha   90.00
_cell.angle_beta   90.00
_cell.angle_gamma   90.00
#
_symmetry.space_group_name_H-M   'P 1'
#
loop_
_entity.id
_entity.type
_entity.pdbx_description
1 polymer ?
#
loop_
_entity_poly.entity_id
_entity_poly.type
_entity_poly.pdbx_seq_one_letter_code
_entity_poly.pdbx_strand_id
1 'polypeptide(L)'
;PLPIAYEDSWAGLQWVAAHAKGNGPEPWLNEYVDYDKVFLGGESAGANIAHDVAIQATVSPLEGIKLVRLILIHPYFANEVPDKLIQYLYPTSTGTGDDPRLNPGVDPRLAKLACKKVLVCVAENDKLKDRGVAYYKSLLNSSGWRGNAELLETEGEDHCFHLFEPTLEKAKSFLSKLASFINDDVNE
;
A
#
# COMPACT_ATOMS: atom_id res chain seq x y z
N PRO A 1 0.26 13.43 15.17
CA PRO A 1 1.42 12.52 15.31
C PRO A 1 0.94 11.08 15.10
N LEU A 2 1.79 10.19 14.60
CA LEU A 2 1.48 8.76 14.54
C LEU A 2 1.19 8.22 15.95
N PRO A 3 0.27 7.24 16.08
CA PRO A 3 -0.31 6.40 15.03
C PRO A 3 -1.62 6.91 14.38
N ILE A 4 -2.05 8.16 14.63
CA ILE A 4 -3.36 8.67 14.20
C ILE A 4 -3.66 8.44 12.72
N ALA A 5 -2.70 8.65 11.82
CA ALA A 5 -2.92 8.45 10.38
C ALA A 5 -3.26 6.99 10.01
N TYR A 6 -2.73 6.01 10.75
CA TYR A 6 -3.09 4.60 10.58
C TYR A 6 -4.53 4.35 11.06
N GLU A 7 -4.88 4.88 12.24
CA GLU A 7 -6.21 4.74 12.84
C GLU A 7 -7.30 5.38 11.98
N ASP A 8 -7.05 6.60 11.49
CA ASP A 8 -7.96 7.32 10.60
C ASP A 8 -8.15 6.58 9.27
N SER A 9 -7.08 6.03 8.70
CA SER A 9 -7.15 5.30 7.43
C SER A 9 -7.87 3.95 7.58
N TRP A 10 -7.68 3.27 8.71
CA TRP A 10 -8.44 2.08 9.05
C TRP A 10 -9.93 2.40 9.24
N ALA A 11 -10.25 3.45 10.00
CA ALA A 11 -11.62 3.93 10.19
C ALA A 11 -12.26 4.33 8.84
N GLY A 12 -11.50 4.93 7.94
CA GLY A 12 -11.93 5.23 6.57
C GLY A 12 -12.36 3.98 5.79
N LEU A 13 -11.54 2.91 5.83
CA LEU A 13 -11.91 1.64 5.19
C LEU A 13 -13.15 1.00 5.84
N GLN A 14 -13.27 1.05 7.17
CA GLN A 14 -14.46 0.56 7.88
C GLN A 14 -15.72 1.33 7.45
N TRP A 15 -15.63 2.64 7.30
CA TRP A 15 -16.73 3.47 6.84
C TRP A 15 -17.13 3.13 5.39
N VAL A 16 -16.17 2.92 4.49
CA VAL A 16 -16.46 2.43 3.13
C VAL A 16 -17.16 1.07 3.18
N ALA A 17 -16.69 0.13 4.00
CA ALA A 17 -17.29 -1.20 4.15
C ALA A 17 -18.72 -1.18 4.70
N ALA A 18 -19.09 -0.17 5.51
CA ALA A 18 -20.44 -0.03 6.04
C ALA A 18 -21.50 0.18 4.94
N HIS A 19 -21.09 0.55 3.72
CA HIS A 19 -21.96 0.73 2.55
C HIS A 19 -22.14 -0.57 1.74
N ALA A 20 -21.39 -1.64 2.04
CA ALA A 20 -21.42 -2.89 1.26
C ALA A 20 -22.79 -3.59 1.21
N LYS A 21 -23.70 -3.24 2.14
CA LYS A 21 -25.09 -3.75 2.18
C LYS A 21 -26.08 -2.84 1.44
N GLY A 22 -25.60 -1.80 0.75
CA GLY A 22 -26.41 -0.88 -0.07
C GLY A 22 -27.27 0.10 0.73
N ASN A 23 -27.00 0.29 2.02
CA ASN A 23 -27.81 1.10 2.94
C ASN A 23 -26.98 2.12 3.74
N GLY A 24 -25.75 2.42 3.29
CA GLY A 24 -24.91 3.44 3.91
C GLY A 24 -25.37 4.86 3.54
N PRO A 25 -24.85 5.88 4.25
CA PRO A 25 -25.26 7.28 4.04
C PRO A 25 -24.89 7.85 2.67
N GLU A 26 -23.92 7.28 1.95
CA GLU A 26 -23.46 7.76 0.64
C GLU A 26 -24.04 6.94 -0.53
N PRO A 27 -24.99 7.49 -1.32
CA PRO A 27 -25.65 6.75 -2.40
C PRO A 27 -24.68 6.20 -3.45
N TRP A 28 -23.66 6.96 -3.82
CA TRP A 28 -22.70 6.53 -4.85
C TRP A 28 -21.86 5.32 -4.42
N LEU A 29 -21.55 5.18 -3.12
CA LEU A 29 -20.89 3.99 -2.60
C LEU A 29 -21.83 2.78 -2.62
N ASN A 30 -23.11 2.98 -2.29
CA ASN A 30 -24.11 1.92 -2.34
C ASN A 30 -24.40 1.41 -3.76
N GLU A 31 -24.39 2.31 -4.76
CA GLU A 31 -24.89 2.03 -6.12
C GLU A 31 -23.81 1.59 -7.10
N TYR A 32 -22.57 2.10 -6.99
CA TYR A 32 -21.56 1.96 -8.04
C TYR A 32 -20.33 1.14 -7.64
N VAL A 33 -20.15 0.82 -6.35
CA VAL A 33 -18.94 0.13 -5.88
C VAL A 33 -19.11 -1.38 -6.00
N ASP A 34 -18.16 -2.03 -6.68
CA ASP A 34 -17.97 -3.47 -6.64
C ASP A 34 -17.14 -3.84 -5.40
N TYR A 35 -17.82 -4.18 -4.31
CA TYR A 35 -17.16 -4.54 -3.05
C TYR A 35 -16.41 -5.88 -3.10
N ASP A 36 -16.60 -6.70 -4.14
CA ASP A 36 -15.77 -7.88 -4.39
C ASP A 36 -14.41 -7.52 -5.03
N LYS A 37 -14.21 -6.24 -5.39
CA LYS A 37 -12.99 -5.72 -6.03
C LYS A 37 -12.52 -4.43 -5.35
N VAL A 38 -12.18 -4.52 -4.07
CA VAL A 38 -11.59 -3.40 -3.33
C VAL A 38 -10.07 -3.39 -3.50
N PHE A 39 -9.52 -2.22 -3.76
CA PHE A 39 -8.08 -1.98 -3.88
C PHE A 39 -7.62 -1.01 -2.79
N LEU A 40 -6.44 -1.25 -2.24
CA LEU A 40 -5.75 -0.27 -1.40
C LEU A 40 -4.51 0.23 -2.13
N GLY A 41 -4.18 1.49 -1.92
CA GLY A 41 -2.94 2.01 -2.43
C GLY A 41 -2.56 3.35 -1.85
N GLY A 42 -1.30 3.70 -2.02
CA GLY A 42 -0.79 4.98 -1.57
C GLY A 42 0.60 5.26 -2.10
N GLU A 43 1.03 6.50 -1.88
CA GLU A 43 2.29 7.07 -2.33
C GLU A 43 3.13 7.45 -1.11
N SER A 44 4.42 7.15 -1.11
CA SER A 44 5.35 7.49 -0.02
C SER A 44 4.85 7.01 1.34
N ALA A 45 4.61 7.92 2.29
CA ALA A 45 3.99 7.62 3.58
C ALA A 45 2.59 7.00 3.45
N GLY A 46 1.83 7.39 2.42
CA GLY A 46 0.53 6.78 2.09
C GLY A 46 0.65 5.31 1.68
N ALA A 47 1.74 4.90 1.03
CA ALA A 47 1.98 3.49 0.73
C ALA A 47 2.23 2.67 2.01
N ASN A 48 2.95 3.27 2.97
CA ASN A 48 3.12 2.68 4.29
C ASN A 48 1.78 2.49 5.02
N ILE A 49 0.95 3.54 5.05
CA ILE A 49 -0.39 3.49 5.65
C ILE A 49 -1.28 2.46 4.95
N ALA A 50 -1.31 2.45 3.61
CA ALA A 50 -2.10 1.49 2.84
C ALA A 50 -1.71 0.03 3.14
N HIS A 51 -0.42 -0.21 3.37
CA HIS A 51 0.06 -1.53 3.82
C HIS A 51 -0.45 -1.89 5.22
N ASP A 52 -0.33 -0.99 6.21
CA ASP A 52 -0.84 -1.25 7.56
C ASP A 52 -2.35 -1.54 7.56
N VAL A 53 -3.13 -0.78 6.77
CA VAL A 53 -4.57 -1.02 6.57
C VAL A 53 -4.84 -2.41 5.96
N ALA A 54 -4.02 -2.85 4.99
CA ALA A 54 -4.14 -4.18 4.39
C ALA A 54 -3.84 -5.31 5.40
N ILE A 55 -2.85 -5.11 6.28
CA ILE A 55 -2.55 -6.03 7.39
C ILE A 55 -3.69 -6.01 8.41
N GLN A 56 -4.24 -4.85 8.74
CA GLN A 56 -5.36 -4.75 9.66
C GLN A 56 -6.62 -5.45 9.11
N ALA A 57 -6.89 -5.33 7.80
CA ALA A 57 -7.96 -6.07 7.12
C ALA A 57 -7.73 -7.60 7.14
N THR A 58 -6.49 -8.04 7.30
CA THR A 58 -6.15 -9.47 7.47
C THR A 58 -6.46 -9.95 8.89
N VAL A 59 -6.17 -9.13 9.89
CA VAL A 59 -6.36 -9.46 11.31
C VAL A 59 -7.81 -9.28 11.74
N SER A 60 -8.50 -8.30 11.16
CA SER A 60 -9.90 -7.96 11.43
C SER A 60 -10.65 -7.83 10.09
N PRO A 61 -10.99 -8.97 9.44
CA PRO A 61 -11.71 -8.96 8.18
C PRO A 61 -13.02 -8.18 8.28
N LEU A 62 -13.27 -7.33 7.28
CA LEU A 62 -14.50 -6.55 7.18
C LEU A 62 -15.52 -7.33 6.35
N GLU A 63 -16.74 -7.44 6.86
CA GLU A 63 -17.82 -8.15 6.19
C GLU A 63 -18.22 -7.42 4.89
N GLY A 64 -18.45 -8.18 3.82
CA GLY A 64 -18.98 -7.64 2.57
C GLY A 64 -17.95 -6.95 1.68
N ILE A 65 -16.67 -6.91 2.05
CA ILE A 65 -15.60 -6.41 1.18
C ILE A 65 -14.54 -7.47 0.91
N LYS A 66 -14.02 -7.49 -0.32
CA LYS A 66 -12.89 -8.33 -0.71
C LYS A 66 -11.75 -7.45 -1.19
N LEU A 67 -10.71 -7.37 -0.37
CA LEU A 67 -9.46 -6.72 -0.75
C LEU A 67 -8.71 -7.60 -1.74
N VAL A 68 -8.57 -7.14 -2.98
CA VAL A 68 -7.99 -7.94 -4.07
C VAL A 68 -6.56 -7.52 -4.42
N ARG A 69 -6.25 -6.21 -4.38
CA ARG A 69 -4.91 -5.71 -4.70
C ARG A 69 -4.42 -4.62 -3.76
N LEU A 70 -3.10 -4.53 -3.65
CA LEU A 70 -2.38 -3.48 -2.93
C LEU A 70 -1.38 -2.80 -3.88
N ILE A 71 -1.39 -1.47 -3.92
CA ILE A 71 -0.51 -0.66 -4.77
C ILE A 71 0.36 0.23 -3.89
N LEU A 72 1.67 -0.01 -3.94
CA LEU A 72 2.65 0.68 -3.10
C LEU A 72 3.55 1.53 -3.98
N ILE A 73 3.31 2.84 -4.01
CA ILE A 73 4.07 3.76 -4.86
C ILE A 73 5.16 4.43 -4.01
N HIS A 74 6.41 4.20 -4.40
CA HIS A 74 7.60 4.77 -3.75
C HIS A 74 7.56 4.65 -2.22
N PRO A 75 7.37 3.44 -1.67
CA PRO A 75 6.92 3.30 -0.28
C PRO A 75 7.93 3.83 0.74
N TYR A 76 7.43 4.67 1.65
CA TYR A 76 8.21 5.18 2.77
C TYR A 76 8.22 4.19 3.93
N PHE A 77 8.99 3.11 3.74
CA PHE A 77 9.28 2.16 4.81
C PHE A 77 10.50 2.60 5.62
N ALA A 78 10.63 2.13 6.85
CA ALA A 78 11.83 2.25 7.65
C ALA A 78 12.84 1.15 7.30
N ASN A 79 14.07 1.32 7.76
CA ASN A 79 15.13 0.32 7.71
C ASN A 79 15.93 0.35 9.02
N GLU A 80 17.06 -0.34 9.08
CA GLU A 80 17.92 -0.38 10.28
C GLU A 80 18.49 0.99 10.71
N VAL A 81 18.47 1.99 9.82
CA VAL A 81 18.98 3.33 10.11
C VAL A 81 17.83 4.19 10.65
N PRO A 82 17.98 4.79 11.84
CA PRO A 82 16.94 5.64 12.41
C PRO A 82 16.58 6.81 11.48
N ASP A 83 15.30 6.94 11.17
CA ASP A 83 14.77 8.05 10.39
C ASP A 83 14.26 9.17 11.30
N LYS A 84 14.90 10.34 11.22
CA LYS A 84 14.56 11.50 12.05
C LYS A 84 13.14 12.03 11.81
N LEU A 85 12.62 11.91 10.58
CA LEU A 85 11.25 12.33 10.30
C LEU A 85 10.27 11.38 10.99
N ILE A 86 10.54 10.07 10.95
CA ILE A 86 9.74 9.09 11.68
C ILE A 86 9.80 9.36 13.19
N GLN A 87 10.97 9.60 13.77
CA GLN A 87 11.10 9.94 15.21
C GLN A 87 10.32 11.21 15.58
N TYR A 88 10.29 12.20 14.69
CA TYR A 88 9.52 13.42 14.92
C TYR A 88 8.01 13.18 14.83
N LEU A 89 7.56 12.43 13.82
CA LEU A 89 6.14 12.16 13.58
C LEU A 89 5.57 11.10 14.53
N TYR A 90 6.41 10.17 14.98
CA TYR A 90 6.07 9.07 15.88
C TYR A 90 7.02 9.04 17.09
N PRO A 91 6.84 9.94 18.09
CA PRO A 91 7.80 10.12 19.18
C PRO A 91 8.07 8.88 20.05
N THR A 92 7.16 7.90 20.03
CA THR A 92 7.31 6.63 20.75
C THR A 92 8.05 5.56 19.94
N SER A 93 8.35 5.83 18.67
CA SER A 93 9.15 4.95 17.81
C SER A 93 10.63 5.30 17.92
N THR A 94 11.48 4.28 17.85
CA THR A 94 12.92 4.38 17.62
C THR A 94 13.25 4.97 16.24
N GLY A 95 12.28 5.00 15.32
CA GLY A 95 12.45 5.41 13.93
C GLY A 95 13.20 4.38 13.08
N THR A 96 13.42 3.18 13.62
CA THR A 96 14.08 2.06 12.94
C THR A 96 13.04 1.08 12.40
N GLY A 97 13.52 0.08 11.66
CA GLY A 97 12.72 -0.95 11.04
C GLY A 97 12.32 -2.11 11.96
N ASP A 98 12.35 -1.92 13.28
CA ASP A 98 11.90 -2.88 14.29
C ASP A 98 10.39 -2.88 14.47
N ASP A 99 9.71 -1.76 14.17
CA ASP A 99 8.25 -1.67 14.13
C ASP A 99 7.73 -2.25 12.79
N PRO A 100 6.92 -3.34 12.81
CA PRO A 100 6.34 -3.92 11.60
C PRO A 100 5.45 -2.97 10.80
N ARG A 101 4.90 -1.91 11.40
CA ARG A 101 4.17 -0.87 10.67
C ARG A 101 5.09 -0.03 9.81
N LEU A 102 6.28 0.26 10.32
CA LEU A 102 7.27 1.08 9.63
C LEU A 102 8.08 0.26 8.63
N ASN A 103 8.44 -0.99 8.97
CA ASN A 103 9.14 -1.92 8.10
C ASN A 103 8.31 -3.19 7.89
N PRO A 104 7.34 -3.18 6.95
CA PRO A 104 6.41 -4.28 6.79
C PRO A 104 7.05 -5.57 6.27
N GLY A 105 8.28 -5.51 5.75
CA GLY A 105 9.00 -6.70 5.27
C GLY A 105 9.33 -7.69 6.38
N VAL A 106 9.26 -7.27 7.66
CA VAL A 106 9.50 -8.14 8.83
C VAL A 106 8.21 -8.50 9.58
N ASP A 107 7.03 -8.08 9.09
CA ASP A 107 5.77 -8.35 9.76
C ASP A 107 5.42 -9.85 9.69
N PRO A 108 5.31 -10.58 10.82
CA PRO A 108 4.95 -11.99 10.81
C PRO A 108 3.54 -12.25 10.26
N ARG A 109 2.68 -11.22 10.18
CA ARG A 109 1.33 -11.30 9.62
C ARG A 109 1.32 -11.25 8.10
N LEU A 110 2.43 -10.89 7.46
CA LEU A 110 2.55 -10.75 6.01
C LEU A 110 2.15 -12.04 5.27
N ALA A 111 2.43 -13.21 5.86
CA ALA A 111 2.00 -14.54 5.37
C ALA A 111 0.50 -14.62 5.03
N LYS A 112 -0.32 -13.86 5.76
CA LYS A 112 -1.78 -13.89 5.68
C LYS A 112 -2.36 -12.72 4.91
N LEU A 113 -1.53 -11.81 4.38
CA LEU A 113 -1.96 -10.58 3.72
C LEU A 113 -3.16 -10.85 2.79
N ALA A 114 -4.27 -10.15 3.06
CA ALA A 114 -5.58 -10.48 2.51
C ALA A 114 -5.65 -10.32 0.98
N CYS A 115 -4.91 -9.37 0.41
CA CYS A 115 -4.86 -9.17 -1.04
C CYS A 115 -4.09 -10.32 -1.74
N LYS A 116 -4.40 -10.51 -3.02
CA LYS A 116 -3.78 -11.55 -3.86
C LYS A 116 -2.74 -11.02 -4.82
N LYS A 117 -2.81 -9.74 -5.18
CA LYS A 117 -1.83 -9.08 -6.04
C LYS A 117 -1.26 -7.85 -5.33
N VAL A 118 0.06 -7.68 -5.36
CA VAL A 118 0.76 -6.49 -4.85
C VAL A 118 1.59 -5.90 -5.97
N LEU A 119 1.44 -4.60 -6.23
CA LEU A 119 2.33 -3.85 -7.12
C LEU A 119 3.19 -2.93 -6.27
N VAL A 120 4.51 -3.13 -6.32
CA VAL A 120 5.51 -2.24 -5.72
C VAL A 120 6.11 -1.39 -6.83
N CYS A 121 6.00 -0.07 -6.71
CA CYS A 121 6.62 0.86 -7.64
C CYS A 121 7.77 1.59 -6.97
N VAL A 122 8.92 1.65 -7.64
CA VAL A 122 10.12 2.37 -7.21
C VAL A 122 10.64 3.25 -8.35
N ALA A 123 11.38 4.30 -8.03
CA ALA A 123 12.07 5.13 -9.01
C ALA A 123 13.59 4.98 -8.82
N GLU A 124 14.35 4.95 -9.91
CA GLU A 124 15.77 4.60 -9.86
C GLU A 124 16.59 5.51 -8.95
N ASN A 125 16.30 6.83 -8.97
CA ASN A 125 17.03 7.86 -8.23
C ASN A 125 16.42 8.12 -6.84
N ASP A 126 15.32 7.45 -6.48
CA ASP A 126 14.69 7.59 -5.18
C ASP A 126 15.54 6.95 -4.07
N LYS A 127 15.83 7.74 -3.03
CA LYS A 127 16.55 7.28 -1.82
C LYS A 127 15.80 6.19 -1.07
N LEU A 128 14.51 6.00 -1.33
CA LEU A 128 13.67 4.97 -0.73
C LEU A 128 13.60 3.68 -1.56
N LYS A 129 14.15 3.67 -2.77
CA LYS A 129 14.08 2.53 -3.70
C LYS A 129 14.41 1.21 -3.02
N ASP A 130 15.56 1.15 -2.35
CA ASP A 130 16.05 -0.08 -1.72
C ASP A 130 15.09 -0.60 -0.64
N ARG A 131 14.34 0.29 0.01
CA ARG A 131 13.35 -0.08 1.03
C ARG A 131 12.13 -0.76 0.39
N GLY A 132 11.65 -0.24 -0.73
CA GLY A 132 10.57 -0.87 -1.52
C GLY A 132 11.02 -2.21 -2.13
N VAL A 133 12.23 -2.27 -2.69
CA VAL A 133 12.81 -3.51 -3.23
C VAL A 133 13.01 -4.57 -2.15
N ALA A 134 13.44 -4.19 -0.95
CA ALA A 134 13.58 -5.11 0.18
C ALA A 134 12.22 -5.72 0.57
N TYR A 135 11.17 -4.90 0.70
CA TYR A 135 9.82 -5.38 0.96
C TYR A 135 9.32 -6.34 -0.13
N TYR A 136 9.53 -6.00 -1.41
CA TYR A 136 9.20 -6.89 -2.53
C TYR A 136 9.89 -8.25 -2.41
N LYS A 137 11.19 -8.27 -2.06
CA LYS A 137 11.93 -9.51 -1.82
C LYS A 137 11.38 -10.30 -0.62
N SER A 138 10.91 -9.63 0.44
CA SER A 138 10.26 -10.29 1.57
C SER A 138 8.97 -11.00 1.15
N LEU A 139 8.14 -10.35 0.32
CA LEU A 139 6.93 -10.98 -0.22
C LEU A 139 7.25 -12.30 -0.92
N LEU A 140 8.26 -12.32 -1.79
CA LEU A 140 8.62 -13.49 -2.59
C LEU A 140 9.26 -14.63 -1.78
N ASN A 141 10.13 -14.31 -0.82
CA ASN A 141 11.09 -15.29 -0.32
C ASN A 141 10.87 -15.72 1.13
N SER A 142 10.39 -14.82 1.99
CA SER A 142 10.43 -15.02 3.45
C SER A 142 9.09 -14.85 4.15
N SER A 143 8.12 -14.17 3.52
CA SER A 143 6.83 -13.86 4.15
C SER A 143 5.91 -15.08 4.28
N GLY A 144 6.05 -16.10 3.43
CA GLY A 144 5.08 -17.19 3.31
C GLY A 144 3.75 -16.80 2.65
N TRP A 145 3.61 -15.56 2.18
CA TRP A 145 2.46 -15.09 1.42
C TRP A 145 2.39 -15.79 0.06
N ARG A 146 1.19 -16.19 -0.35
CA ARG A 146 0.96 -16.99 -1.58
C ARG A 146 0.31 -16.19 -2.72
N GLY A 147 0.40 -14.86 -2.66
CA GLY A 147 -0.08 -14.01 -3.74
C GLY A 147 0.99 -13.78 -4.81
N ASN A 148 0.68 -12.88 -5.74
CA ASN A 148 1.56 -12.46 -6.81
C ASN A 148 2.06 -11.03 -6.55
N ALA A 149 3.38 -10.83 -6.55
CA ALA A 149 3.99 -9.52 -6.43
C ALA A 149 4.64 -9.10 -7.75
N GLU A 150 4.37 -7.86 -8.17
CA GLU A 150 5.05 -7.19 -9.27
C GLU A 150 5.91 -6.04 -8.75
N LEU A 151 7.09 -5.86 -9.36
CA LEU A 151 7.96 -4.73 -9.13
C LEU A 151 8.05 -3.90 -10.42
N LEU A 152 7.74 -2.61 -10.32
CA LEU A 152 7.93 -1.63 -11.38
C LEU A 152 9.01 -0.65 -10.95
N GLU A 153 10.16 -0.65 -11.62
CA GLU A 153 11.18 0.40 -11.47
C GLU A 153 11.08 1.38 -12.63
N THR A 154 11.01 2.68 -12.33
CA THR A 154 11.09 3.73 -13.35
C THR A 154 12.50 4.29 -13.41
N GLU A 155 13.22 3.93 -14.48
CA GLU A 155 14.59 4.37 -14.75
C GLU A 155 14.70 5.89 -14.86
N GLY A 156 15.74 6.47 -14.29
CA GLY A 156 16.10 7.89 -14.38
C GLY A 156 15.20 8.87 -13.63
N GLU A 157 14.20 8.40 -12.89
CA GLU A 157 13.23 9.25 -12.20
C GLU A 157 13.46 9.32 -10.69
N ASP A 158 13.02 10.44 -10.11
CA ASP A 158 13.08 10.71 -8.67
C ASP A 158 11.78 10.33 -7.94
N HIS A 159 11.83 10.42 -6.61
CA HIS A 159 10.65 10.27 -5.76
C HIS A 159 9.50 11.19 -6.22
N CYS A 160 8.29 10.65 -6.26
CA CYS A 160 7.06 11.32 -6.71
C CYS A 160 7.07 11.90 -8.14
N PHE A 161 7.99 11.52 -9.04
CA PHE A 161 8.13 12.17 -10.37
C PHE A 161 6.80 12.34 -11.12
N HIS A 162 5.91 11.34 -11.07
CA HIS A 162 4.61 11.34 -11.73
C HIS A 162 3.60 12.36 -11.18
N LEU A 163 3.79 12.87 -9.95
CA LEU A 163 2.98 13.93 -9.36
C LEU A 163 3.50 15.32 -9.75
N PHE A 164 4.82 15.47 -9.85
CA PHE A 164 5.45 16.76 -10.16
C PHE A 164 5.52 17.03 -11.67
N GLU A 165 5.71 15.98 -12.48
CA GLU A 165 5.83 16.06 -13.94
C GLU A 165 4.85 15.11 -14.65
N PRO A 166 3.52 15.31 -14.50
CA PRO A 166 2.51 14.37 -15.01
C PRO A 166 2.45 14.27 -16.54
N THR A 167 3.04 15.23 -17.26
CA THR A 167 3.08 15.25 -18.72
C THR A 167 4.25 14.48 -19.31
N LEU A 168 5.21 14.05 -18.47
CA LEU A 168 6.35 13.24 -18.88
C LEU A 168 5.87 11.89 -19.44
N GLU A 169 6.49 11.41 -20.52
CA GLU A 169 6.09 10.12 -21.12
C GLU A 169 6.23 8.94 -20.15
N LYS A 170 7.23 8.99 -19.27
CA LYS A 170 7.37 8.00 -18.19
C LYS A 170 6.24 8.10 -17.16
N ALA A 171 5.76 9.30 -16.83
CA ALA A 171 4.62 9.48 -15.92
C ALA A 171 3.33 8.92 -16.54
N LYS A 172 3.12 9.14 -17.84
CA LYS A 172 2.00 8.53 -18.58
C LYS A 172 2.10 7.01 -18.64
N SER A 173 3.30 6.49 -18.90
CA SER A 173 3.57 5.05 -18.93
C SER A 173 3.33 4.40 -17.55
N PHE A 174 3.78 5.09 -16.49
CA PHE A 174 3.54 4.71 -15.10
C PHE A 174 2.03 4.65 -14.77
N LEU A 175 1.28 5.72 -15.09
CA LEU A 175 -0.18 5.74 -14.90
C LEU A 175 -0.88 4.65 -15.72
N SER A 176 -0.41 4.38 -16.94
CA SER A 176 -0.93 3.29 -17.78
C SER A 176 -0.71 1.93 -17.15
N LYS A 177 0.46 1.70 -16.51
CA LYS A 177 0.74 0.48 -15.74
C LYS A 177 -0.16 0.36 -14.52
N LEU A 178 -0.40 1.44 -13.77
CA LEU A 178 -1.34 1.42 -12.64
C LEU A 178 -2.76 1.10 -13.10
N ALA A 179 -3.23 1.76 -14.17
CA ALA A 179 -4.55 1.49 -14.74
C ALA A 179 -4.68 0.05 -15.24
N SER A 180 -3.64 -0.49 -15.89
CA SER A 180 -3.61 -1.88 -16.31
C SER A 180 -3.68 -2.83 -15.11
N PHE A 181 -2.93 -2.57 -14.04
CA PHE A 181 -2.96 -3.40 -12.82
C PHE A 181 -4.32 -3.37 -12.13
N ILE A 182 -5.01 -2.23 -12.11
CA ILE A 182 -6.36 -2.09 -11.54
C ILE A 182 -7.41 -2.79 -12.40
N ASN A 183 -7.28 -2.74 -13.73
CA ASN A 183 -8.25 -3.29 -14.67
C ASN A 183 -7.98 -4.73 -15.11
N ASP A 184 -6.82 -5.30 -14.74
CA ASP A 184 -6.51 -6.70 -14.99
C ASP A 184 -7.66 -7.58 -14.44
N ASP A 185 -8.04 -8.62 -15.18
CA ASP A 185 -9.21 -9.44 -14.80
C ASP A 185 -8.95 -10.12 -13.45
N VAL A 186 -9.92 -10.05 -12.55
CA VAL A 186 -9.86 -10.66 -11.21
C VAL A 186 -10.26 -12.15 -11.27
N ASN A 187 -10.22 -12.77 -12.46
CA ASN A 187 -10.61 -14.16 -12.70
C ASN A 187 -9.48 -15.17 -12.39
N GLU A 188 -8.73 -14.95 -11.31
CA GLU A 188 -7.71 -15.87 -10.78
C GLU A 188 -7.96 -16.20 -9.30
#